data_AF-T1CP30-F1
#
_entry.id   AF-T1CP30-F1
#
_cell.length_a   1.000
_cell.length_b   1.000
_cell.length_c   1.000
_cell.angle_alpha   90.00
_cell.angle_beta   90.00
_cell.angle_gamma   90.00
#
_symmetry.space_group_name_H-M   'P 1'
#
loop_
_entity.id
_entity.type
_entity.pdbx_description
1 polymer ?
#
loop_
_entity_poly.entity_id
_entity_poly.type
_entity_poly.pdbx_seq_one_letter_code
_entity_poly.pdbx_strand_id
1 'polypeptide(L)'
;RINDRVVDQQLYYHALGTPQSADRLIYRRPDLPRWIIEGQVSENGRYLFVTLVNGTSVRNELYVANLGDPRKPRVTARLQPLYTKNDAEYSLVGVHGHTVYLLTTLDAPRGRIVAANLRRPAPSHWRTVVPEGAGVIQSAALAGGRLIVDSQVIATSRLNLYSLGG
;
A
#
# COMPACT_ATOMS: atom_id res chain seq x y z
N ARG A 1 12.80 19.12 -26.90
CA ARG A 1 12.23 17.76 -26.94
C ARG A 1 12.58 17.12 -25.60
N ILE A 2 11.73 17.26 -24.57
CA ILE A 2 12.02 16.72 -23.24
C ILE A 2 11.72 15.23 -23.30
N ASN A 3 12.76 14.42 -23.18
CA ASN A 3 12.66 12.96 -23.09
C ASN A 3 13.32 12.56 -21.76
N ASP A 4 12.86 13.17 -20.66
CA ASP A 4 13.27 12.82 -19.32
C ASP A 4 12.50 11.56 -18.93
N ARG A 5 13.02 10.42 -19.40
CA ARG A 5 12.51 9.12 -18.98
C ARG A 5 12.85 8.98 -17.49
N VAL A 6 11.82 8.98 -16.65
CA VAL A 6 11.97 8.66 -15.23
C VAL A 6 12.35 7.19 -15.12
N VAL A 7 13.61 6.91 -14.82
CA VAL A 7 14.18 5.56 -14.70
C VAL A 7 15.02 5.42 -13.43
N ASP A 8 15.32 4.18 -13.06
CA ASP A 8 16.21 3.80 -11.96
C ASP A 8 15.79 4.41 -10.61
N GLN A 9 14.48 4.45 -10.35
CA GLN A 9 13.94 4.94 -9.09
C GLN A 9 14.47 4.14 -7.90
N GLN A 10 14.66 4.86 -6.79
CA GLN A 10 15.23 4.32 -5.56
C GLN A 10 14.51 4.96 -4.37
N LEU A 11 14.25 4.15 -3.35
CA LEU A 11 13.68 4.59 -2.08
C LEU A 11 14.80 4.72 -1.06
N TYR A 12 14.88 5.90 -0.44
CA TYR A 12 15.87 6.22 0.61
C TYR A 12 15.18 6.60 1.92
N TYR A 13 15.90 6.39 3.02
CA TYR A 13 15.57 6.93 4.34
C TYR A 13 16.50 8.09 4.67
N HIS A 14 15.90 9.24 4.99
CA HIS A 14 16.60 10.44 5.46
C HIS A 14 16.37 10.64 6.96
N ALA A 15 17.44 10.82 7.73
CA ALA A 15 17.36 11.18 9.14
C ALA A 15 17.40 12.71 9.29
N LEU A 16 16.42 13.30 9.96
CA LEU A 16 16.35 14.75 10.15
C LEU A 16 17.62 15.28 10.81
N GLY A 17 18.15 16.38 10.27
CA GLY A 17 19.37 17.02 10.75
C GLY A 17 20.67 16.39 10.23
N THR A 18 20.61 15.36 9.37
CA THR A 18 21.78 14.78 8.70
C THR A 18 21.89 15.28 7.24
N PRO A 19 23.09 15.31 6.64
CA PRO A 19 23.22 15.63 5.22
C PRO A 19 22.64 14.52 4.35
N GLN A 20 22.13 14.86 3.15
CA GLN A 20 21.57 13.89 2.20
C GLN A 20 22.55 12.77 1.80
N SER A 21 23.86 13.02 1.87
CA SER A 21 24.89 11.99 1.62
C SER A 21 24.89 10.86 2.66
N ALA A 22 24.24 11.06 3.82
CA ALA A 22 24.03 10.03 4.83
C ALA A 22 22.73 9.23 4.63
N ASP A 23 21.94 9.56 3.60
CA ASP A 23 20.68 8.86 3.30
C ASP A 23 20.93 7.38 3.03
N ARG A 24 20.07 6.55 3.61
CA ARG A 24 20.23 5.10 3.55
C ARG A 24 19.34 4.56 2.44
N LEU A 25 19.93 3.88 1.48
CA LEU A 25 19.17 3.17 0.46
C LEU A 25 18.31 2.08 1.12
N ILE A 26 17.00 2.15 0.91
CA ILE A 26 16.02 1.18 1.42
C ILE A 26 15.66 0.16 0.34
N TYR A 27 15.40 0.63 -0.89
CA TYR A 27 14.97 -0.25 -1.96
C TYR A 27 15.30 0.31 -3.35
N ARG A 28 15.65 -0.57 -4.28
CA ARG A 28 15.82 -0.26 -5.70
C ARG A 28 15.62 -1.53 -6.54
N ARG A 29 15.23 -1.37 -7.80
CA ARG A 29 15.08 -2.46 -8.79
C ARG A 29 15.80 -2.13 -10.10
N PRO A 30 17.15 -2.25 -10.16
CA PRO A 30 17.91 -2.00 -11.38
C PRO A 30 17.51 -2.93 -12.54
N ASP A 31 16.94 -4.09 -12.22
CA ASP A 31 16.36 -5.04 -13.16
C ASP A 31 15.02 -4.57 -13.76
N LEU A 32 14.35 -3.62 -13.11
CA LEU A 32 13.09 -3.01 -13.56
C LEU A 32 13.23 -1.47 -13.62
N PRO A 33 14.10 -0.94 -14.48
CA PRO A 33 14.50 0.47 -14.44
C PRO A 33 13.37 1.44 -14.74
N ARG A 34 12.24 1.01 -15.32
CA ARG A 34 11.08 1.88 -15.62
C ARG A 34 9.94 1.76 -14.62
N TRP A 35 10.06 0.87 -13.64
CA TRP A 35 9.00 0.68 -12.65
C TRP A 35 9.07 1.80 -11.62
N ILE A 36 7.90 2.27 -11.23
CA ILE A 36 7.72 3.28 -10.20
C ILE A 36 7.83 2.57 -8.84
N ILE A 37 8.57 3.18 -7.92
CA ILE A 37 8.74 2.72 -6.54
C ILE A 37 8.15 3.75 -5.60
N GLU A 38 7.10 3.38 -4.88
CA GLU A 38 6.45 4.24 -3.89
C GLU A 38 6.59 3.65 -2.50
N GLY A 39 6.97 4.47 -1.52
CA GLY A 39 7.08 4.09 -0.12
C GLY A 39 6.00 4.76 0.72
N GLN A 40 5.30 3.98 1.54
CA GLN A 40 4.30 4.49 2.48
C GLN A 40 4.54 3.89 3.86
N VAL A 41 4.72 4.74 4.87
CA VAL A 41 4.78 4.30 6.27
C VAL A 41 3.36 4.29 6.84
N SER A 42 2.99 3.21 7.53
CA SER A 42 1.68 3.12 8.20
C SER A 42 1.53 4.23 9.25
N GLU A 43 0.30 4.67 9.53
CA GLU A 43 0.01 5.78 10.46
C GLU A 43 0.65 5.61 11.87
N ASN A 44 0.81 4.38 12.34
CA ASN A 44 1.46 4.09 13.63
C ASN A 44 3.00 4.03 13.56
N GLY A 45 3.61 4.31 12.40
CA GLY A 45 5.05 4.28 12.14
C GLY A 45 5.73 2.90 12.18
N ARG A 46 4.98 1.82 12.41
CA ARG A 46 5.54 0.47 12.64
C ARG A 46 5.90 -0.28 11.36
N TYR A 47 5.20 -0.01 10.26
CA TYR A 47 5.38 -0.72 9.00
C TYR A 47 5.72 0.24 7.87
N LEU A 48 6.66 -0.17 7.03
CA LEU A 48 6.89 0.40 5.70
C LEU A 48 6.24 -0.52 4.68
N PHE A 49 5.44 0.05 3.79
CA PHE A 49 4.94 -0.58 2.59
C PHE A 49 5.67 0.00 1.39
N VAL A 50 6.04 -0.87 0.45
CA VAL A 50 6.64 -0.46 -0.81
C VAL A 50 5.80 -1.03 -1.94
N THR A 51 5.31 -0.12 -2.79
CA THR A 51 4.49 -0.42 -3.95
C THR A 51 5.35 -0.30 -5.20
N LEU A 52 5.25 -1.29 -6.08
CA LEU A 52 5.88 -1.29 -7.40
C LEU A 52 4.80 -1.24 -8.49
N VAL A 53 4.86 -0.24 -9.36
CA VAL A 53 3.91 -0.04 -10.47
C VAL A 53 4.64 0.02 -11.80
N ASN A 54 4.13 -0.69 -12.80
CA ASN A 54 4.64 -0.59 -14.17
C ASN A 54 3.87 0.48 -14.96
N GLY A 55 4.47 1.67 -15.10
CA GLY A 55 3.87 2.78 -15.84
C GLY A 55 2.56 3.25 -15.19
N THR A 56 1.49 3.31 -15.98
CA THR A 56 0.15 3.72 -15.53
C THR A 56 -0.78 2.53 -15.25
N SER A 57 -0.21 1.34 -15.03
CA SER A 57 -0.97 0.15 -14.64
C SER A 57 -1.67 0.38 -13.31
N VAL A 58 -2.91 -0.10 -13.20
CA VAL A 58 -3.64 -0.17 -11.91
C VAL A 58 -3.19 -1.37 -11.06
N ARG A 59 -2.53 -2.36 -11.68
CA ARG A 59 -1.96 -3.51 -10.98
C ARG A 59 -0.57 -3.16 -10.44
N ASN A 60 -0.27 -3.69 -9.27
CA ASN A 60 0.99 -3.45 -8.58
C ASN A 60 1.53 -4.71 -7.89
N GLU A 61 2.80 -4.64 -7.48
CA GLU A 61 3.32 -5.48 -6.42
C GLU A 61 3.35 -4.68 -5.11
N LEU A 62 3.17 -5.38 -3.99
CA LEU A 62 3.21 -4.83 -2.65
C LEU A 62 4.20 -5.61 -1.78
N TYR A 63 5.05 -4.87 -1.09
CA TYR A 63 6.03 -5.39 -0.14
C TYR A 63 5.83 -4.72 1.23
N VAL A 64 6.31 -5.37 2.29
CA VAL A 64 6.20 -4.85 3.66
C VAL A 64 7.49 -5.08 4.47
N ALA A 65 7.88 -4.11 5.28
CA ALA A 65 8.92 -4.23 6.29
C ALA A 65 8.39 -3.81 7.66
N ASN A 66 8.74 -4.56 8.71
CA ASN A 66 8.42 -4.19 10.09
C ASN A 66 9.56 -3.36 10.68
N LEU A 67 9.34 -2.06 10.79
CA LEU A 67 10.25 -1.07 11.34
C LEU A 67 10.33 -1.13 12.87
N GLY A 68 9.37 -1.76 13.55
CA GLY A 68 9.40 -1.92 15.01
C GLY A 68 8.90 -0.68 15.74
N ASP A 69 9.71 -0.15 16.67
CA ASP A 69 9.35 1.05 17.44
C ASP A 69 9.38 2.29 16.53
N PRO A 70 8.27 3.02 16.35
CA PRO A 70 8.26 4.23 15.52
C PRO A 70 9.20 5.34 16.02
N ARG A 71 9.60 5.35 17.30
CA ARG A 71 10.59 6.30 17.83
C ARG A 71 12.02 5.91 17.53
N LYS A 72 12.28 4.63 17.23
CA LYS A 72 13.59 4.07 16.90
C LYS A 72 13.43 3.03 15.78
N PRO A 73 13.00 3.46 14.57
CA PRO A 73 12.67 2.53 13.51
C PRO A 73 13.91 1.76 13.07
N ARG A 74 13.79 0.45 12.95
CA ARG A 74 14.80 -0.42 12.35
C ARG A 74 14.74 -0.29 10.83
N VAL A 75 15.36 0.76 10.32
CA VAL A 75 15.43 1.07 8.87
C VAL A 75 16.19 0.03 8.05
N THR A 76 16.92 -0.88 8.71
CA THR A 76 17.56 -2.06 8.10
C THR A 76 16.64 -3.29 8.05
N ALA A 77 15.37 -3.15 8.45
CA ALA A 77 14.41 -4.25 8.40
C ALA A 77 14.27 -4.76 6.96
N ARG A 78 14.35 -6.09 6.80
CA ARG A 78 14.21 -6.72 5.49
C ARG A 78 12.81 -6.45 4.93
N LEU A 79 12.77 -5.92 3.72
CA LEU A 79 11.57 -5.80 2.92
C LEU A 79 11.15 -7.19 2.44
N GLN A 80 9.92 -7.58 2.73
CA GLN A 80 9.35 -8.90 2.41
C GLN A 80 8.27 -8.76 1.33
N PRO A 81 8.23 -9.67 0.34
CA PRO A 81 7.13 -9.71 -0.62
C PRO A 81 5.82 -10.02 0.11
N LEU A 82 4.78 -9.24 -0.16
CA LEU A 82 3.45 -9.45 0.40
C LEU A 82 2.50 -9.98 -0.69
N TYR A 83 2.29 -9.20 -1.75
CA TYR A 83 1.54 -9.61 -2.95
C TYR A 83 2.28 -9.16 -4.20
N THR A 84 2.95 -10.09 -4.89
CA THR A 84 3.88 -9.77 -6.00
C THR A 84 3.49 -10.43 -7.31
N LYS A 85 2.26 -10.93 -7.43
CA LYS A 85 1.76 -11.54 -8.66
C LYS A 85 1.41 -10.53 -9.75
N ASN A 86 1.28 -9.25 -9.37
CA ASN A 86 0.89 -8.16 -10.28
C ASN A 86 -0.42 -8.47 -11.04
N ASP A 87 -1.36 -9.11 -10.35
CA ASP A 87 -2.64 -9.61 -10.86
C ASP A 87 -3.83 -8.71 -10.49
N ALA A 88 -3.66 -7.83 -9.51
CA ALA A 88 -4.65 -6.88 -9.06
C ALA A 88 -4.00 -5.61 -8.50
N GLU A 89 -4.85 -4.64 -8.16
CA GLU A 89 -4.49 -3.53 -7.28
C GLU A 89 -4.43 -4.02 -5.83
N TYR A 90 -3.45 -3.52 -5.08
CA TYR A 90 -3.26 -3.73 -3.65
C TYR A 90 -2.85 -2.40 -3.00
N SER A 91 -3.85 -1.60 -2.67
CA SER A 91 -3.68 -0.24 -2.14
C SER A 91 -3.87 -0.21 -0.62
N LEU A 92 -2.90 0.36 0.11
CA LEU A 92 -2.95 0.44 1.57
C LEU A 92 -4.03 1.42 2.03
N VAL A 93 -5.00 0.92 2.79
CA VAL A 93 -6.05 1.73 3.42
C VAL A 93 -5.66 2.11 4.86
N GLY A 94 -4.97 1.21 5.57
CA GLY A 94 -4.48 1.47 6.91
C GLY A 94 -4.08 0.22 7.67
N VAL A 95 -3.59 0.40 8.90
CA VAL A 95 -3.13 -0.70 9.76
C VAL A 95 -3.72 -0.57 11.17
N HIS A 96 -4.32 -1.65 11.67
CA HIS A 96 -4.75 -1.76 13.06
C HIS A 96 -4.12 -3.01 13.70
N GLY A 97 -3.18 -2.79 14.65
CA GLY A 97 -2.41 -3.87 15.26
C GLY A 97 -1.50 -4.59 14.25
N HIS A 98 -1.82 -5.85 13.93
CA HIS A 98 -1.14 -6.66 12.90
C HIS A 98 -2.00 -6.87 11.64
N THR A 99 -3.17 -6.22 11.58
CA THR A 99 -4.12 -6.32 10.48
C THR A 99 -3.94 -5.13 9.56
N VAL A 100 -3.73 -5.41 8.29
CA VAL A 100 -3.66 -4.44 7.21
C VAL A 100 -4.99 -4.44 6.48
N TYR A 101 -5.53 -3.25 6.24
CA TYR A 101 -6.70 -3.06 5.40
C TYR A 101 -6.23 -2.64 4.01
N LEU A 102 -6.73 -3.33 3.00
CA LEU A 102 -6.33 -3.11 1.61
C LEU A 102 -7.58 -2.92 0.76
N LEU A 103 -7.54 -1.90 -0.09
CA LEU A 103 -8.38 -1.85 -1.28
C LEU A 103 -7.73 -2.77 -2.32
N THR A 104 -8.51 -3.69 -2.88
CA THR A 104 -8.02 -4.59 -3.92
C THR A 104 -9.06 -4.88 -4.97
N THR A 105 -8.57 -5.07 -6.20
CA THR A 105 -9.38 -5.53 -7.34
C THR A 105 -9.27 -7.03 -7.59
N LEU A 106 -8.57 -7.78 -6.73
CA LEU A 106 -8.43 -9.23 -6.85
C LEU A 106 -9.80 -9.89 -6.70
N ASP A 107 -10.27 -10.53 -7.79
CA ASP A 107 -11.59 -11.12 -7.96
C ASP A 107 -12.76 -10.15 -7.68
N ALA A 108 -12.51 -8.83 -7.81
CA ALA A 108 -13.46 -7.77 -7.52
C ALA A 108 -13.16 -6.54 -8.39
N PRO A 109 -13.53 -6.51 -9.68
CA PRO A 109 -13.11 -5.46 -10.61
C PRO A 109 -13.54 -4.04 -10.22
N ARG A 110 -14.60 -3.86 -9.42
CA ARG A 110 -15.00 -2.55 -8.86
C ARG A 110 -14.40 -2.25 -7.47
N GLY A 111 -13.50 -3.10 -7.01
CA GLY A 111 -12.82 -2.97 -5.73
C GLY A 111 -13.60 -3.56 -4.56
N ARG A 112 -12.87 -4.10 -3.59
CA ARG A 112 -13.35 -4.47 -2.27
C ARG A 112 -12.31 -4.10 -1.22
N ILE A 113 -12.72 -3.95 0.03
CA ILE A 113 -11.79 -3.78 1.16
C ILE A 113 -11.66 -5.10 1.91
N VAL A 114 -10.42 -5.56 2.07
CA VAL A 114 -10.08 -6.78 2.79
C VAL A 114 -9.20 -6.48 3.99
N ALA A 115 -9.38 -7.26 5.05
CA ALA A 115 -8.50 -7.31 6.20
C ALA A 115 -7.54 -8.50 6.06
N ALA A 116 -6.24 -8.23 6.01
CA ALA A 116 -5.17 -9.22 5.92
C ALA A 116 -4.32 -9.20 7.20
N ASN A 117 -4.16 -10.34 7.86
CA ASN A 117 -3.27 -10.46 9.02
C ASN A 117 -1.84 -10.71 8.53
N LEU A 118 -0.88 -9.83 8.89
CA LEU A 118 0.52 -9.97 8.46
C LEU A 118 1.22 -11.24 8.95
N ARG A 119 0.66 -11.95 9.94
CA ARG A 119 1.16 -13.27 10.38
C ARG A 119 0.64 -14.42 9.53
N ARG A 120 -0.45 -14.21 8.78
CA ARG A 120 -1.08 -15.18 7.86
C ARG A 120 -1.58 -14.45 6.61
N PRO A 121 -0.69 -13.85 5.81
CA PRO A 121 -1.07 -12.84 4.82
C PRO A 121 -1.72 -13.41 3.55
N ALA A 122 -1.70 -14.73 3.35
CA ALA A 122 -2.24 -15.34 2.13
C ALA A 122 -3.68 -14.89 1.83
N PRO A 123 -4.03 -14.60 0.56
CA PRO A 123 -5.38 -14.16 0.18
C PRO A 123 -6.51 -15.07 0.64
N SER A 124 -6.27 -16.39 0.74
CA SER A 124 -7.23 -17.36 1.27
C SER A 124 -7.60 -17.15 2.75
N HIS A 125 -6.83 -16.36 3.50
CA HIS A 125 -7.12 -15.99 4.88
C HIS A 125 -7.70 -14.58 5.03
N TRP A 126 -7.90 -13.86 3.93
CA TRP A 126 -8.49 -12.54 3.98
C TRP A 126 -9.93 -12.60 4.46
N ARG A 127 -10.31 -11.59 5.22
CA ARG A 127 -11.71 -11.30 5.53
C ARG A 127 -12.14 -10.09 4.73
N THR A 128 -13.17 -10.25 3.90
CA THR A 128 -13.83 -9.10 3.26
C THR A 128 -14.50 -8.25 4.34
N VAL A 129 -14.18 -6.96 4.35
CA VAL A 129 -14.77 -5.96 5.27
C VAL A 129 -15.83 -5.16 4.52
N VAL A 130 -15.50 -4.70 3.31
CA VAL A 130 -16.44 -4.03 2.40
C VAL A 130 -16.46 -4.84 1.11
N PRO A 131 -17.57 -5.54 0.78
CA PRO A 131 -17.67 -6.30 -0.45
C PRO A 131 -17.73 -5.39 -1.68
N GLU A 132 -17.52 -5.97 -2.86
CA GLU A 132 -17.75 -5.26 -4.11
C GLU A 132 -19.24 -4.87 -4.22
N GLY A 133 -19.50 -3.61 -4.55
CA GLY A 133 -20.84 -3.06 -4.74
C GLY A 133 -21.17 -2.74 -6.20
N ALA A 134 -22.24 -1.99 -6.42
CA ALA A 134 -22.61 -1.53 -7.75
C ALA A 134 -21.65 -0.47 -8.33
N GLY A 135 -21.03 0.34 -7.45
CA GLY A 135 -20.07 1.39 -7.81
C GLY A 135 -18.62 0.96 -7.65
N VAL A 136 -17.71 1.72 -8.27
CA VAL A 136 -16.26 1.51 -8.15
C VAL A 136 -15.75 2.21 -6.89
N ILE A 137 -15.09 1.48 -5.99
CA ILE A 137 -14.37 2.10 -4.87
C ILE A 137 -13.16 2.86 -5.44
N GLN A 138 -13.15 4.18 -5.26
CA GLN A 138 -12.07 5.05 -5.75
C GLN A 138 -10.95 5.18 -4.72
N SER A 139 -11.31 5.26 -3.45
CA SER A 139 -10.35 5.39 -2.36
C SER A 139 -10.97 4.94 -1.04
N ALA A 140 -10.10 4.62 -0.08
CA ALA A 140 -10.51 4.41 1.30
C ALA A 140 -9.41 4.84 2.26
N ALA A 141 -9.82 5.25 3.46
CA ALA A 141 -8.93 5.58 4.55
C ALA A 141 -9.40 4.92 5.85
N LEU A 142 -8.45 4.55 6.71
CA LEU A 142 -8.71 4.16 8.09
C LEU A 142 -8.57 5.37 9.00
N ALA A 143 -9.63 5.80 9.67
CA ALA A 143 -9.58 6.93 10.60
C ALA A 143 -10.47 6.68 11.82
N GLY A 144 -9.96 6.95 13.01
CA GLY A 144 -10.73 6.78 14.27
C GLY A 144 -11.28 5.36 14.47
N GLY A 145 -10.59 4.34 13.96
CA GLY A 145 -11.06 2.94 14.03
C GLY A 145 -12.23 2.62 13.10
N ARG A 146 -12.48 3.44 12.08
CA ARG A 146 -13.50 3.23 11.05
C ARG A 146 -12.89 3.34 9.66
N LEU A 147 -13.50 2.65 8.70
CA LEU A 147 -13.17 2.80 7.29
C LEU A 147 -14.07 3.88 6.69
N ILE A 148 -13.45 4.86 6.04
CA ILE A 148 -14.12 5.85 5.21
C ILE A 148 -13.90 5.41 3.76
N VAL A 149 -14.97 5.16 3.01
CA VAL A 149 -14.89 4.59 1.66
C VAL A 149 -15.61 5.51 0.68
N ASP A 150 -14.87 6.01 -0.30
CA ASP A 150 -15.42 6.74 -1.43
C ASP A 150 -15.62 5.80 -2.61
N SER A 151 -16.84 5.80 -3.14
CA SER A 151 -17.23 5.01 -4.29
C SER A 151 -18.00 5.85 -5.30
N GLN A 152 -17.82 5.54 -6.58
CA GLN A 152 -18.54 6.19 -7.67
C GLN A 152 -19.63 5.30 -8.23
N VAL A 153 -20.87 5.82 -8.23
CA VAL A 153 -22.02 5.21 -8.91
C VAL A 153 -22.50 6.23 -9.94
N ILE A 154 -22.38 5.92 -11.23
CA ILE A 154 -22.79 6.83 -12.33
C ILE A 154 -22.17 8.23 -12.14
N ALA A 155 -20.84 8.27 -12.01
CA ALA A 155 -20.04 9.48 -11.77
C ALA A 155 -20.43 10.33 -10.54
N THR A 156 -21.24 9.78 -9.62
CA THR A 156 -21.60 10.43 -8.36
C THR A 156 -20.82 9.79 -7.21
N SER A 157 -20.02 10.58 -6.48
CA SER A 157 -19.30 10.13 -5.29
C SER A 157 -20.26 9.83 -4.14
N ARG A 158 -19.97 8.73 -3.43
CA ARG A 158 -20.69 8.28 -2.24
C ARG A 158 -19.69 7.90 -1.17
N LEU A 159 -19.70 8.67 -0.08
CA LEU A 159 -18.89 8.42 1.10
C LEU A 159 -19.66 7.54 2.09
N ASN A 160 -19.10 6.40 2.46
CA ASN A 160 -19.70 5.48 3.42
C ASN A 160 -18.73 5.20 4.57
N LEU A 161 -19.28 4.99 5.77
CA LEU A 161 -18.54 4.64 6.97
C LEU A 161 -18.80 3.18 7.33
N TYR A 162 -17.73 2.42 7.55
CA TYR A 162 -17.82 1.02 7.98
C TYR A 162 -17.06 0.79 9.28
N SER A 163 -17.55 -0.17 10.05
CA SER A 163 -16.78 -0.72 11.17
C SER A 163 -15.62 -1.57 10.64
N LEU A 164 -14.61 -1.86 11.46
CA LEU A 164 -13.56 -2.81 11.07
C LEU A 164 -14.08 -4.25 10.91
N GLY A 165 -15.27 -4.54 11.43
CA GLY A 165 -15.98 -5.81 11.27
C GLY A 165 -16.74 -5.92 9.95
N GLY A 166 -16.99 -4.80 9.27
CA GLY A 166 -18.06 -4.66 8.28
C GLY A 166 -19.12 -3.71 8.81
#